data_AF-A0A7K3EG46-F1
#
_entry.id   AF-A0A7K3EG46-F1
#
_cell.length_a   1.000
_cell.length_b   1.000
_cell.length_c   1.000
_cell.angle_alpha   90.00
_cell.angle_beta   90.00
_cell.angle_gamma   90.00
#
_symmetry.space_group_name_H-M   'P 1'
#
loop_
_entity.id
_entity.type
_entity.pdbx_description
1 polymer ?
#
loop_
_entity_poly.entity_id
_entity_poly.type
_entity_poly.pdbx_seq_one_letter_code
_entity_poly.pdbx_strand_id
1 'polypeptide(L)'
;MITALDLRHPRSGDHPLTGRRVPDVDLKTGDSRRRVFELLRTARPVLLDLRGDTALAATAKGWANRVDLVEARSTAGHWPVWPVDDTPAPTALLIRPDGHVAWTAHAGATPEPAALRTALTAWFGPTTAD
;
A
#
# COMPACT_ATOMS: atom_id res chain seq x y z
N MET A 1 -9.44 17.07 18.11
CA MET A 1 -8.61 15.85 18.19
C MET A 1 -7.15 16.26 18.36
N ILE A 2 -6.30 15.48 19.06
CA ILE A 2 -4.92 15.89 19.45
C ILE A 2 -3.83 15.12 18.68
N THR A 3 -4.05 13.85 18.30
CA THR A 3 -2.99 12.96 17.76
C THR A 3 -2.84 12.99 16.23
N ALA A 4 -3.72 13.68 15.50
CA ALA A 4 -3.75 13.78 14.04
C ALA A 4 -3.80 12.45 13.25
N LEU A 5 -4.06 11.31 13.91
CA LEU A 5 -4.20 9.99 13.28
C LEU A 5 -5.49 9.81 12.47
N ASP A 6 -6.45 10.73 12.60
CA ASP A 6 -7.72 10.74 11.87
C ASP A 6 -7.62 11.41 10.49
N LEU A 7 -6.50 12.11 10.21
CA LEU A 7 -6.30 12.81 8.95
C LEU A 7 -6.37 11.84 7.77
N ARG A 8 -7.18 12.23 6.78
CA ARG A 8 -7.37 11.50 5.54
C ARG A 8 -7.22 12.44 4.35
N HIS A 9 -6.36 12.09 3.41
CA HIS A 9 -6.30 12.81 2.14
C HIS A 9 -7.50 12.45 1.25
N PRO A 10 -8.14 13.43 0.58
CA PRO A 10 -9.20 13.16 -0.37
C PRO A 10 -8.67 12.32 -1.54
N ARG A 11 -9.31 11.17 -1.80
CA ARG A 11 -9.08 10.36 -3.01
C ARG A 11 -10.34 9.56 -3.37
N SER A 12 -10.42 9.18 -4.63
CA SER A 12 -11.32 8.16 -5.14
C SER A 12 -10.88 6.77 -4.64
N GLY A 13 -11.79 6.05 -3.98
CA GLY A 13 -11.57 4.71 -3.47
C GLY A 13 -12.37 4.44 -2.19
N ASP A 14 -13.07 3.30 -2.16
CA ASP A 14 -14.03 2.97 -1.10
C ASP A 14 -13.39 2.24 0.09
N HIS A 15 -12.11 1.84 -0.02
CA HIS A 15 -11.45 1.08 1.03
C HIS A 15 -11.12 1.97 2.25
N PRO A 16 -11.39 1.54 3.50
CA PRO A 16 -11.21 2.33 4.73
C PRO A 16 -9.81 2.93 4.92
N LEU A 17 -8.77 2.19 4.50
CA LEU A 17 -7.37 2.63 4.55
C LEU A 17 -7.01 3.72 3.53
N THR A 18 -7.78 3.90 2.45
CA THR A 18 -7.41 4.83 1.36
C THR A 18 -7.31 6.27 1.87
N GLY A 19 -6.15 6.88 1.68
CA GLY A 19 -5.85 8.25 2.11
C GLY A 19 -5.49 8.39 3.59
N ARG A 20 -5.55 7.31 4.38
CA ARG A 20 -5.14 7.28 5.79
C ARG A 20 -3.70 6.81 5.94
N ARG A 21 -3.12 7.05 7.12
CA ARG A 21 -1.84 6.46 7.50
C ARG A 21 -1.98 4.94 7.61
N VAL A 22 -1.04 4.21 7.01
CA VAL A 22 -1.00 2.75 7.11
C VAL A 22 -0.73 2.33 8.57
N PRO A 23 -1.40 1.31 9.10
CA PRO A 23 -1.06 0.77 10.42
C PRO A 23 0.29 0.03 10.40
N ASP A 24 1.00 0.04 11.54
CA ASP A 24 2.26 -0.68 11.68
C ASP A 24 2.03 -2.15 12.04
N VAL A 25 1.66 -2.95 11.03
CA VAL A 25 1.38 -4.38 11.22
C VAL A 25 2.58 -5.27 10.93
N ASP A 26 2.57 -6.47 11.50
CA ASP A 26 3.58 -7.50 11.27
C ASP A 26 3.38 -8.21 9.92
N LEU A 27 4.44 -8.21 9.13
CA LEU A 27 4.57 -8.84 7.84
C LEU A 27 5.60 -9.98 7.89
N LYS A 28 5.39 -10.99 7.04
CA LYS A 28 6.38 -12.01 6.73
C LYS A 28 6.89 -11.80 5.30
N THR A 29 8.19 -11.55 5.14
CA THR A 29 8.88 -11.42 3.85
C THR A 29 9.91 -12.55 3.74
N GLY A 30 9.66 -13.52 2.86
CA GLY A 30 10.42 -14.78 2.86
C GLY A 30 10.34 -15.44 4.25
N ASP A 31 11.50 -15.72 4.85
CA ASP A 31 11.59 -16.28 6.22
C ASP A 31 11.70 -15.23 7.32
N SER A 32 11.83 -13.95 6.96
CA SER A 32 12.00 -12.86 7.93
C SER A 32 10.66 -12.23 8.32
N ARG A 33 10.56 -11.80 9.58
CA ARG A 33 9.47 -10.94 10.06
C ARG A 33 9.91 -9.49 9.97
N ARG A 34 9.05 -8.61 9.46
CA ARG A 34 9.26 -7.17 9.39
C ARG A 34 7.95 -6.45 9.67
N ARG A 35 8.01 -5.19 10.08
CA ARG A 35 6.82 -4.34 10.21
C ARG A 35 6.68 -3.38 9.04
N VAL A 36 5.46 -2.93 8.76
CA VAL A 36 5.18 -1.99 7.66
C VAL A 36 6.07 -0.75 7.75
N PHE A 37 6.24 -0.14 8.94
CA PHE A 37 7.04 1.07 9.08
C PHE A 37 8.53 0.85 8.80
N GLU A 38 9.02 -0.38 8.89
CA GLU A 38 10.40 -0.70 8.54
C GLU A 38 10.65 -0.59 7.03
N LEU A 39 9.61 -0.87 6.21
CA LEU A 39 9.66 -0.71 4.75
C LEU A 39 9.77 0.77 4.34
N LEU A 40 9.24 1.68 5.17
CA LEU A 40 9.15 3.11 4.88
C LEU A 40 10.40 3.91 5.31
N ARG A 41 11.37 3.27 5.97
CA ARG A 41 12.58 3.93 6.51
C ARG A 41 13.47 4.57 5.44
N THR A 42 13.41 4.10 4.20
CA THR A 42 14.16 4.67 3.07
C THR A 42 13.52 5.94 2.51
N ALA A 43 12.37 6.36 3.04
CA ALA A 43 11.57 7.47 2.52
C ALA A 43 11.18 7.30 1.04
N ARG A 44 11.11 6.05 0.56
CA ARG A 44 10.62 5.71 -0.77
C ARG A 44 9.16 5.23 -0.69
N PRO A 45 8.34 5.51 -1.70
CA PRO A 45 7.04 4.88 -1.83
C PRO A 45 7.17 3.37 -1.97
N VAL A 46 6.22 2.64 -1.39
CA VAL A 46 6.22 1.18 -1.37
C VAL A 46 4.92 0.65 -1.98
N LEU A 47 5.03 -0.23 -2.98
CA LEU A 47 3.94 -1.10 -3.39
C LEU A 47 4.07 -2.41 -2.62
N LEU A 48 3.23 -2.60 -1.61
CA LEU A 48 3.19 -3.79 -0.79
C LEU A 48 2.20 -4.79 -1.39
N ASP A 49 2.71 -5.91 -1.88
CA ASP A 49 1.91 -7.01 -2.41
C ASP A 49 1.82 -8.14 -1.37
N LEU A 50 0.62 -8.39 -0.87
CA LEU A 50 0.36 -9.40 0.15
C LEU A 50 -0.07 -10.75 -0.44
N ARG A 51 -0.26 -10.81 -1.76
CA ARG A 51 -0.74 -11.98 -2.50
C ARG A 51 0.31 -12.59 -3.44
N GLY A 52 1.30 -11.82 -3.89
CA GLY A 52 2.30 -12.24 -4.87
C GLY A 52 1.70 -12.23 -6.28
N ASP A 53 0.97 -11.17 -6.60
CA ASP A 53 0.29 -10.97 -7.87
C ASP A 53 1.25 -10.39 -8.92
N THR A 54 1.60 -11.23 -9.90
CA THR A 54 2.51 -10.86 -10.99
C THR A 54 1.99 -9.70 -11.85
N ALA A 55 0.68 -9.46 -11.89
CA ALA A 55 0.10 -8.33 -12.61
C ALA A 55 0.46 -7.00 -11.95
N LEU A 56 0.62 -6.96 -10.61
CA LEU A 56 1.07 -5.77 -9.90
C LEU A 56 2.53 -5.46 -10.21
N ALA A 57 3.39 -6.47 -10.20
CA ALA A 57 4.80 -6.31 -10.56
C ALA A 57 4.95 -5.79 -12.00
N ALA A 58 4.20 -6.37 -12.95
CA ALA A 58 4.19 -5.92 -14.34
C ALA A 58 3.71 -4.46 -14.48
N THR A 59 2.67 -4.08 -13.73
CA THR A 59 2.11 -2.72 -13.77
C THR A 59 3.07 -1.67 -13.19
N ALA A 60 3.75 -2.01 -12.09
CA ALA A 60 4.66 -1.10 -11.41
C ALA A 60 6.04 -0.98 -12.06
N LYS A 61 6.37 -1.82 -13.06
CA LYS A 61 7.69 -1.87 -13.70
C LYS A 61 8.19 -0.49 -14.17
N GLY A 62 7.33 0.33 -14.78
CA GLY A 62 7.68 1.68 -15.25
C GLY A 62 7.94 2.72 -14.15
N TRP A 63 7.79 2.34 -12.89
CA TRP A 63 8.07 3.15 -11.70
C TRP A 63 9.14 2.52 -10.79
N ALA A 64 9.78 1.42 -11.19
CA ALA A 64 10.74 0.70 -10.36
C ALA A 64 11.94 1.57 -9.91
N ASN A 65 12.26 2.63 -10.64
CA ASN A 65 13.27 3.61 -10.24
C ASN A 65 12.86 4.42 -8.98
N ARG A 66 11.56 4.55 -8.71
CA ARG A 66 10.98 5.42 -7.68
C ARG A 66 10.12 4.70 -6.66
N VAL A 67 9.54 3.55 -6.98
CA VAL A 67 8.61 2.81 -6.10
C VAL A 67 9.19 1.43 -5.83
N ASP A 68 9.29 1.07 -4.56
CA ASP A 68 9.80 -0.23 -4.14
C ASP A 68 8.65 -1.23 -4.08
N LEU A 69 8.72 -2.29 -4.90
CA LEU A 69 7.81 -3.43 -4.81
C LEU A 69 8.29 -4.36 -3.69
N VAL A 70 7.43 -4.62 -2.72
CA VAL A 70 7.71 -5.55 -1.62
C VAL A 70 6.64 -6.63 -1.60
N GLU A 71 7.04 -7.86 -1.85
CA GLU A 71 6.18 -9.03 -1.63
C GLU A 71 6.27 -9.47 -0.16
N ALA A 72 5.11 -9.67 0.46
CA ALA A 72 5.03 -10.14 1.84
C ALA A 72 3.74 -10.94 2.09
N ARG A 73 3.58 -11.45 3.29
CA ARG A 73 2.32 -11.98 3.81
C ARG A 73 1.95 -11.22 5.07
N SER A 74 0.68 -10.82 5.18
CA SER A 74 0.15 -10.33 6.45
C SER A 74 0.03 -11.48 7.43
N THR A 75 0.53 -11.29 8.65
CA THR A 75 0.32 -12.26 9.74
C THR A 75 -1.04 -12.11 10.41
N ALA A 76 -1.62 -10.90 10.33
CA ALA A 76 -2.96 -10.59 10.82
C ALA A 76 -4.01 -10.71 9.71
N GLY A 77 -5.18 -11.28 10.04
CA GLY A 77 -6.32 -11.34 9.12
C GLY A 77 -7.09 -10.01 9.00
N HIS A 78 -6.95 -9.14 10.00
CA HIS A 78 -7.54 -7.80 10.04
C HIS A 78 -6.48 -6.77 10.41
N TRP A 79 -6.60 -5.58 9.87
CA TRP A 79 -5.69 -4.46 10.07
C TRP A 79 -6.45 -3.33 10.79
N PRO A 80 -5.84 -2.73 11.83
CA PRO A 80 -6.48 -1.65 12.56
C PRO A 80 -6.56 -0.38 11.71
N VAL A 81 -7.71 0.30 11.73
CA VAL A 81 -7.95 1.52 10.95
C VAL A 81 -8.48 2.62 11.84
N TRP A 82 -7.61 3.40 12.48
CA TRP A 82 -8.10 4.49 13.34
C TRP A 82 -8.79 5.63 12.54
N PRO A 83 -9.88 6.26 13.04
CA PRO A 83 -10.70 5.92 14.23
C PRO A 83 -11.90 5.00 13.90
N VAL A 84 -11.84 4.27 12.79
CA VAL A 84 -12.86 3.31 12.34
C VAL A 84 -12.57 1.94 12.98
N ASP A 85 -13.43 0.96 12.69
CA ASP A 85 -13.17 -0.44 13.01
C ASP A 85 -12.08 -1.05 12.12
N ASP A 86 -11.53 -2.16 12.61
CA ASP A 86 -10.59 -2.98 11.86
C ASP A 86 -11.19 -3.40 10.52
N THR A 87 -10.33 -3.51 9.51
CA THR A 87 -10.70 -3.94 8.16
C THR A 87 -9.99 -5.25 7.82
N PRO A 88 -10.59 -6.17 7.05
CA PRO A 88 -9.87 -7.33 6.55
C PRO A 88 -8.55 -6.93 5.87
N ALA A 89 -7.50 -7.71 6.08
CA ALA A 89 -6.19 -7.42 5.51
C ALA A 89 -6.29 -7.29 3.97
N PRO A 90 -5.86 -6.16 3.38
CA PRO A 90 -5.94 -5.94 1.94
C PRO A 90 -5.07 -6.96 1.19
N THR A 91 -5.28 -7.08 -0.12
CA THR A 91 -4.42 -7.93 -0.97
C THR A 91 -3.18 -7.19 -1.45
N ALA A 92 -3.25 -5.87 -1.59
CA ALA A 92 -2.11 -5.01 -1.92
C ALA A 92 -2.35 -3.57 -1.49
N LEU A 93 -1.28 -2.81 -1.22
CA LEU A 93 -1.33 -1.38 -0.94
C LEU A 93 -0.23 -0.62 -1.68
N LEU A 94 -0.55 0.58 -2.15
CA LEU A 94 0.44 1.58 -2.54
C LEU A 94 0.57 2.60 -1.40
N ILE A 95 1.76 2.70 -0.81
CA ILE A 95 2.05 3.53 0.36
C ILE A 95 3.01 4.64 -0.06
N ARG A 96 2.67 5.89 0.29
CA ARG A 96 3.49 7.08 0.04
C ARG A 96 4.70 7.11 0.99
N PRO A 97 5.74 7.90 0.68
CA PRO A 97 6.88 8.13 1.58
C PRO A 97 6.49 8.61 2.99
N ASP A 98 5.38 9.34 3.11
CA ASP A 98 4.85 9.83 4.39
C ASP A 98 4.00 8.81 5.17
N GLY A 99 3.86 7.59 4.63
CA GLY A 99 3.10 6.50 5.24
C GLY A 99 1.60 6.52 4.95
N HIS A 100 1.08 7.41 4.09
CA HIS A 100 -0.34 7.37 3.70
C HIS A 100 -0.58 6.42 2.54
N VAL A 101 -1.72 5.73 2.57
CA VAL A 101 -2.14 4.82 1.51
C VAL A 101 -2.68 5.61 0.32
N ALA A 102 -1.99 5.50 -0.81
CA ALA A 102 -2.34 6.12 -2.09
C ALA A 102 -3.39 5.32 -2.88
N TRP A 103 -3.40 4.00 -2.72
CA TRP A 103 -4.29 3.03 -3.36
C TRP A 103 -4.22 1.70 -2.62
N THR A 104 -5.28 0.89 -2.70
CA THR A 104 -5.33 -0.43 -2.06
C THR A 104 -6.33 -1.34 -2.78
N ALA A 105 -6.07 -2.65 -2.74
CA ALA A 105 -6.99 -3.68 -3.20
C ALA A 105 -7.65 -4.38 -2.01
N HIS A 106 -8.96 -4.59 -2.07
CA HIS A 106 -9.76 -5.19 -1.00
C HIS A 106 -9.36 -6.64 -0.74
N ALA A 107 -9.58 -7.11 0.49
CA ALA A 107 -9.48 -8.54 0.80
C ALA A 107 -10.35 -9.37 -0.15
N GLY A 108 -9.77 -10.42 -0.73
CA GLY A 108 -10.47 -11.33 -1.65
C GLY A 108 -10.72 -10.77 -3.05
N ALA A 109 -10.41 -9.49 -3.32
CA ALA A 109 -10.50 -8.92 -4.65
C ALA A 109 -9.20 -9.15 -5.44
N THR A 110 -9.33 -9.40 -6.73
CA THR A 110 -8.21 -9.32 -7.68
C THR A 110 -7.82 -7.85 -7.85
N PRO A 111 -6.57 -7.48 -7.60
CA PRO A 111 -6.06 -6.14 -7.88
C PRO A 111 -6.36 -5.70 -9.31
N GLU A 112 -6.82 -4.46 -9.49
CA GLU A 112 -7.09 -3.90 -10.82
C GLU A 112 -5.86 -3.12 -11.34
N PRO A 113 -5.16 -3.61 -12.39
CA PRO A 113 -3.95 -2.98 -12.91
C PRO A 113 -4.17 -1.52 -13.38
N ALA A 114 -5.33 -1.22 -13.95
CA ALA A 114 -5.67 0.12 -14.43
C ALA A 114 -5.81 1.14 -13.28
N ALA A 115 -6.43 0.72 -12.17
CA ALA A 115 -6.56 1.54 -10.97
C ALA A 115 -5.20 1.79 -10.31
N LEU A 116 -4.34 0.76 -10.21
CA LEU A 116 -2.97 0.91 -9.72
C LEU A 116 -2.17 1.88 -10.59
N ARG A 117 -2.22 1.72 -11.92
CA ARG A 117 -1.52 2.61 -12.86
C ARG A 117 -1.98 4.06 -12.71
N THR A 118 -3.28 4.29 -12.57
CA THR A 118 -3.84 5.62 -12.32
C THR A 118 -3.28 6.21 -11.01
N ALA A 119 -3.21 5.42 -9.94
CA ALA A 119 -2.65 5.86 -8.67
C ALA A 119 -1.15 6.17 -8.75
N LEU A 120 -0.36 5.30 -9.40
CA LEU A 120 1.07 5.50 -9.62
C LEU A 120 1.34 6.78 -10.42
N THR A 121 0.60 7.02 -11.51
CA THR A 121 0.72 8.24 -12.31
C THR A 121 0.35 9.49 -11.51
N ALA A 122 -0.74 9.43 -10.75
CA ALA A 122 -1.24 10.57 -9.99
C ALA A 122 -0.28 11.01 -8.85
N TRP A 123 0.41 10.06 -8.22
CA TRP A 123 1.30 10.36 -7.08
C TRP A 123 2.77 10.47 -7.45
N PHE A 124 3.21 9.72 -8.45
CA PHE A 124 4.63 9.60 -8.80
C PHE A 124 4.90 10.01 -10.25
N GLY A 125 3.95 10.63 -10.94
CA GLY A 125 4.10 11.08 -12.32
C GLY A 125 4.11 9.92 -13.33
N PRO A 126 4.25 10.20 -14.64
CA PRO A 126 4.20 9.19 -15.69
C PRO A 126 5.32 8.15 -15.54
N THR A 127 5.16 6.99 -16.19
CA THR A 127 6.22 5.98 -16.29
C THR A 127 7.48 6.60 -16.86
N THR A 128 8.63 6.25 -16.30
CA THR A 128 9.88 6.45 -17.03
C THR A 128 9.98 5.26 -17.98
N ALA A 129 9.83 5.51 -19.28
CA ALA A 129 10.23 4.51 -20.26
C ALA A 129 11.75 4.30 -20.12
N ASP A 130 12.19 3.05 -20.11
CA ASP A 130 13.58 2.73 -20.45
C ASP A 130 13.83 3.10 -21.92
#